data_AF-A0A395H8K6-F1
#
_entry.id   AF-A0A395H8K6-F1
#
_cell.length_a   1.000
_cell.length_b   1.000
_cell.length_c   1.000
_cell.angle_alpha   90.00
_cell.angle_beta   90.00
_cell.angle_gamma   90.00
#
_symmetry.space_group_name_H-M   'P 1'
#
loop_
_entity.id
_entity.type
_entity.pdbx_description
1 polymer ?
#
loop_
_entity_poly.entity_id
_entity_poly.type
_entity_poly.pdbx_seq_one_letter_code
_entity_poly.pdbx_strand_id
1 'polypeptide(L)'
;VNISAFIARVATAGVTSSMGWAIWTMKDNLEDEPSDDMYSACVSAAAMWILCAGQWLFVRAVQAPEEDEDAPRLWNTGSRYHGPIFGMERWNFWQKAFEAAAEREIAAAECRSLASKAKDLMSAIAKGMTW
;
A
#
# COMPACT_ATOMS: atom_id res chain seq x y z
N VAL A 1 13.00 9.86 8.35
CA VAL A 1 12.16 8.66 8.64
C VAL A 1 10.76 9.18 8.95
N ASN A 2 9.74 8.85 8.15
CA ASN A 2 8.36 9.16 8.51
C ASN A 2 7.76 8.03 9.37
N ILE A 3 6.63 8.29 10.03
CA ILE A 3 6.01 7.32 10.95
C ILE A 3 5.63 6.00 10.25
N SER A 4 5.19 6.05 8.99
CA SER A 4 4.87 4.87 8.17
C SER A 4 6.09 3.97 7.99
N ALA A 5 7.27 4.54 7.72
CA ALA A 5 8.50 3.79 7.58
C ALA A 5 8.95 3.14 8.91
N PHE A 6 8.71 3.81 10.04
CA PHE A 6 8.98 3.25 11.37
C PHE A 6 8.04 2.07 11.67
N ILE A 7 6.73 2.27 11.54
CA ILE A 7 5.73 1.22 11.80
C ILE A 7 5.94 0.03 10.86
N ALA A 8 6.22 0.27 9.57
CA ALA A 8 6.47 -0.81 8.62
C ALA A 8 7.64 -1.71 9.03
N ARG A 9 8.72 -1.13 9.58
CA ARG A 9 9.88 -1.89 10.06
C ARG A 9 9.57 -2.68 11.34
N VAL A 10 8.83 -2.08 12.27
CA VAL A 10 8.40 -2.75 13.51
C VAL A 10 7.47 -3.93 13.21
N ALA A 11 6.55 -3.76 12.25
CA ALA A 11 5.66 -4.80 11.76
C ALA A 11 6.44 -5.96 11.13
N THR A 12 7.39 -5.66 10.25
CA THR A 12 8.24 -6.66 9.59
C THR A 12 9.11 -7.43 10.59
N ALA A 13 9.49 -6.79 11.70
CA ALA A 13 10.23 -7.43 12.80
C ALA A 13 9.35 -8.33 13.70
N GLY A 14 8.04 -8.45 13.43
CA GLY A 14 7.12 -9.28 14.20
C GLY A 14 6.76 -8.72 15.58
N VAL A 15 7.06 -7.45 15.84
CA VAL A 15 6.86 -6.81 17.16
C VAL A 15 5.40 -6.40 17.37
N THR A 16 4.66 -6.12 16.30
CA THR A 16 3.25 -5.69 16.36
C THR A 16 2.43 -6.21 15.18
N SER A 17 1.14 -6.52 15.38
CA SER A 17 0.19 -6.82 14.29
C SER A 17 -0.24 -5.52 13.59
N SER A 18 0.64 -4.92 12.79
CA SER A 18 0.36 -3.64 12.11
C SER A 18 -0.37 -3.78 10.77
N MET A 19 -1.03 -4.91 10.51
CA MET A 19 -1.69 -5.17 9.23
C MET A 19 -2.82 -4.17 8.98
N GLY A 20 -3.62 -3.86 10.01
CA GLY A 20 -4.65 -2.82 9.92
C GLY A 20 -4.08 -1.45 9.53
N TRP A 21 -2.92 -1.07 10.08
CA TRP A 21 -2.26 0.19 9.73
C TRP A 21 -1.77 0.22 8.28
N ALA A 22 -1.21 -0.88 7.79
CA ALA A 22 -0.80 -0.98 6.40
C ALA A 22 -2.02 -0.85 5.48
N ILE A 23 -3.07 -1.64 5.71
CA ILE A 23 -4.29 -1.64 4.90
C ILE A 23 -4.98 -0.27 4.92
N TRP A 24 -5.13 0.37 6.08
CA TRP A 24 -5.67 1.73 6.16
C TRP A 24 -4.83 2.75 5.40
N THR A 25 -3.51 2.68 5.54
CA THR A 25 -2.62 3.61 4.81
C THR A 25 -2.73 3.40 3.30
N MET A 26 -2.85 2.17 2.83
CA MET A 26 -3.01 1.88 1.40
C MET A 26 -4.39 2.32 0.91
N LYS A 27 -5.45 2.00 1.65
CA LYS A 27 -6.83 2.38 1.34
C LYS A 27 -7.00 3.89 1.27
N ASP A 28 -6.74 4.61 2.36
CA ASP A 28 -7.06 6.04 2.48
C ASP A 28 -6.24 6.91 1.52
N ASN A 29 -5.06 6.43 1.11
CA ASN A 29 -4.15 7.21 0.26
C ASN A 29 -4.15 6.79 -1.22
N LEU A 30 -4.65 5.60 -1.57
CA LEU A 30 -4.64 5.09 -2.95
C LEU A 30 -6.03 4.69 -3.46
N GLU A 31 -6.91 4.20 -2.60
CA GLU A 31 -8.30 3.84 -2.94
C GLU A 31 -9.28 4.99 -2.68
N ASP A 32 -8.91 5.95 -1.85
CA ASP A 32 -9.60 7.23 -1.71
C ASP A 32 -8.79 8.34 -2.40
N GLU A 33 -9.43 9.43 -2.82
CA GLU A 33 -8.70 10.60 -3.34
C GLU A 33 -8.26 11.47 -2.16
N PRO A 34 -6.95 11.60 -1.89
CA PRO A 34 -6.48 12.62 -0.97
C PRO A 34 -6.67 14.00 -1.59
N SER A 35 -6.85 15.01 -0.75
CA SER A 35 -6.89 16.39 -1.21
C SER A 35 -5.55 16.79 -1.85
N ASP A 36 -5.62 17.71 -2.80
CA ASP A 36 -4.50 18.17 -3.61
C ASP A 36 -3.29 18.65 -2.77
N ASP A 37 -3.55 19.30 -1.63
CA ASP A 37 -2.53 19.76 -0.68
C ASP A 37 -1.84 18.63 0.11
N MET A 38 -2.56 17.52 0.35
CA MET A 38 -2.03 16.37 1.07
C MET A 38 -1.52 15.25 0.15
N TYR A 39 -1.81 15.34 -1.16
CA TYR A 39 -1.55 14.29 -2.15
C TYR A 39 -0.14 13.69 -2.04
N SER A 40 0.88 14.54 -2.04
CA SER A 40 2.28 14.12 -1.99
C SER A 40 2.62 13.37 -0.70
N ALA A 41 2.10 13.82 0.44
CA ALA A 41 2.36 13.20 1.73
C ALA A 41 1.65 11.84 1.85
N CYS A 42 0.39 11.78 1.42
CA CYS A 42 -0.44 10.58 1.39
C CYS A 42 0.18 9.47 0.53
N VAL A 43 0.52 9.77 -0.73
CA VAL A 43 1.14 8.78 -1.62
C VAL A 43 2.52 8.35 -1.10
N SER A 44 3.32 9.29 -0.58
CA SER A 44 4.62 8.94 0.01
C SER A 44 4.49 8.02 1.22
N ALA A 45 3.47 8.21 2.06
CA ALA A 45 3.20 7.33 3.20
C ALA A 45 2.86 5.90 2.75
N ALA A 46 2.01 5.75 1.74
CA ALA A 46 1.69 4.45 1.15
C ALA A 46 2.93 3.81 0.48
N ALA A 47 3.73 4.59 -0.25
CA ALA A 47 4.95 4.09 -0.89
C ALA A 47 5.94 3.53 0.15
N MET A 48 6.07 4.16 1.32
CA MET A 48 6.95 3.66 2.38
C MET A 48 6.53 2.31 2.95
N TRP A 49 5.24 1.96 2.96
CA TRP A 49 4.79 0.63 3.33
C TRP A 49 5.26 -0.43 2.35
N ILE A 50 5.15 -0.15 1.05
CA ILE A 50 5.67 -1.05 0.01
C ILE A 50 7.19 -1.19 0.11
N LEU A 51 7.91 -0.08 0.23
CA LEU A 51 9.38 -0.09 0.24
C LEU A 51 9.97 -0.74 1.49
N CYS A 52 9.28 -0.69 2.63
CA CYS A 52 9.78 -1.26 3.88
C CYS A 52 9.20 -2.64 4.20
N ALA A 53 7.97 -2.94 3.77
CA ALA A 53 7.22 -4.12 4.19
C ALA A 53 6.42 -4.76 3.04
N GLY A 54 6.73 -4.46 1.78
CA GLY A 54 5.94 -4.90 0.62
C GLY A 54 5.80 -6.41 0.49
N GLN A 55 6.85 -7.20 0.78
CA GLN A 55 6.78 -8.66 0.75
C GLN A 55 5.82 -9.20 1.81
N TRP A 56 5.94 -8.69 3.04
CA TRP A 56 5.06 -9.05 4.15
C TRP A 56 3.60 -8.68 3.85
N LEU A 57 3.38 -7.47 3.33
CA LEU A 57 2.05 -7.01 2.94
C LEU A 57 1.46 -7.85 1.81
N PHE A 58 2.27 -8.25 0.82
CA PHE A 58 1.82 -9.11 -0.28
C PHE A 58 1.35 -10.47 0.22
N VAL A 59 2.16 -11.15 1.06
CA VAL A 59 1.78 -12.45 1.64
C VAL A 59 0.44 -12.34 2.36
N ARG A 60 0.28 -11.30 3.18
CA ARG A 60 -0.93 -11.10 4.00
C ARG A 60 -2.15 -10.62 3.21
N ALA A 61 -1.97 -9.79 2.19
CA ALA A 61 -3.09 -9.23 1.41
C ALA A 61 -3.49 -10.10 0.22
N VAL A 62 -2.59 -10.96 -0.27
CA VAL A 62 -2.77 -11.72 -1.52
C VAL A 62 -2.75 -13.23 -1.30
N GLN A 63 -1.76 -13.79 -0.59
CA GLN A 63 -1.52 -15.24 -0.58
C GLN A 63 -2.20 -15.96 0.59
N ALA A 64 -2.10 -15.40 1.78
CA ALA A 64 -2.58 -15.98 3.02
C ALA A 64 -3.30 -14.88 3.83
N PRO A 65 -4.49 -14.44 3.37
CA PRO A 65 -5.31 -13.55 4.16
C PRO A 65 -5.63 -14.22 5.49
N GLU A 66 -5.13 -13.67 6.58
CA GLU A 66 -5.56 -14.08 7.92
C GLU A 66 -7.02 -13.65 8.06
N GLU A 67 -7.92 -14.62 8.24
CA GLU A 67 -9.29 -14.37 8.68
C GLU A 67 -9.24 -13.88 10.13
N ASP A 68 -8.90 -12.61 10.31
CA ASP A 68 -9.09 -11.92 11.58
C ASP A 68 -10.61 -11.73 11.77
N GLU A 69 -11.17 -12.18 12.88
CA GLU A 69 -12.62 -12.09 13.14
C GLU A 69 -13.12 -10.62 13.15
N ASP A 70 -12.21 -9.66 13.39
CA ASP A 70 -12.46 -8.21 13.32
C ASP A 70 -12.23 -7.60 11.91
N ALA A 71 -11.79 -8.40 10.92
CA ALA A 71 -11.49 -7.97 9.55
C ALA A 71 -12.61 -7.24 8.79
N PRO A 72 -13.92 -7.54 8.95
CA PRO A 72 -14.94 -7.01 8.05
C PRO A 72 -15.11 -5.47 8.09
N ARG A 73 -14.70 -4.81 9.17
CA ARG A 73 -14.77 -3.33 9.26
C ARG A 73 -13.46 -2.66 8.86
N LEU A 74 -12.34 -3.26 9.25
CA LEU A 74 -11.00 -2.71 9.05
C LEU A 74 -10.51 -2.83 7.60
N TRP A 75 -11.00 -3.82 6.85
CA TRP A 75 -10.46 -4.19 5.53
C TRP A 75 -11.34 -3.77 4.36
N ASN A 76 -12.38 -2.99 4.60
CA ASN A 76 -13.21 -2.43 3.54
C ASN A 76 -12.37 -1.67 2.51
N THR A 77 -12.91 -1.56 1.31
CA THR A 77 -12.27 -0.85 0.21
C THR A 77 -12.58 0.65 0.28
N GLY A 78 -11.72 1.46 -0.33
CA GLY A 78 -11.95 2.88 -0.53
C GLY A 78 -12.93 3.15 -1.68
N SER A 79 -13.38 4.39 -1.78
CA SER A 79 -14.39 4.86 -2.73
C SER A 79 -14.07 4.62 -4.21
N ARG A 80 -12.80 4.40 -4.57
CA ARG A 80 -12.36 4.16 -5.97
C ARG A 80 -12.16 2.69 -6.30
N TYR A 81 -12.13 1.82 -5.29
CA TYR A 81 -11.92 0.40 -5.49
C TYR A 81 -13.15 -0.39 -5.05
N HIS A 82 -13.74 -1.13 -5.99
CA HIS A 82 -14.99 -1.87 -5.78
C HIS A 82 -14.82 -3.39 -5.93
N GLY A 83 -13.56 -3.86 -5.99
CA GLY A 83 -13.23 -5.26 -6.14
C GLY A 83 -13.10 -6.00 -4.81
N PRO A 84 -12.57 -7.24 -4.83
CA PRO A 84 -12.38 -8.05 -3.64
C PRO A 84 -11.45 -7.41 -2.59
N ILE A 85 -11.75 -7.62 -1.31
CA ILE A 85 -10.94 -7.12 -0.18
C ILE A 85 -9.49 -7.64 -0.22
N PHE A 86 -9.31 -8.86 -0.71
CA PHE A 86 -8.03 -9.56 -0.78
C PHE A 86 -7.71 -9.98 -2.22
N GLY A 87 -6.43 -10.24 -2.47
CA GLY A 87 -5.98 -10.86 -3.72
C GLY A 87 -5.29 -9.91 -4.69
N MET A 88 -4.87 -10.49 -5.81
CA MET A 88 -4.06 -9.80 -6.82
C MET A 88 -4.77 -8.59 -7.44
N GLU A 89 -6.09 -8.58 -7.48
CA GLU A 89 -6.85 -7.48 -8.07
C GLU A 89 -6.61 -6.16 -7.30
N ARG A 90 -6.73 -6.20 -5.97
CA ARG A 90 -6.48 -5.04 -5.10
C ARG A 90 -5.01 -4.63 -5.12
N TRP A 91 -4.10 -5.60 -5.12
CA TRP A 91 -2.66 -5.34 -5.26
C TRP A 91 -2.33 -4.59 -6.56
N ASN A 92 -2.90 -5.05 -7.69
CA ASN A 92 -2.71 -4.41 -8.99
C ASN A 92 -3.34 -3.02 -9.04
N PHE A 93 -4.45 -2.81 -8.33
CA PHE A 93 -5.06 -1.48 -8.20
C PHE A 93 -4.10 -0.51 -7.51
N TRP A 94 -3.53 -0.88 -6.37
CA TRP A 94 -2.53 -0.05 -5.67
C TRP A 94 -1.29 0.22 -6.54
N GLN A 95 -0.80 -0.79 -7.27
CA GLN A 95 0.32 -0.62 -8.18
C GLN A 95 0.02 0.44 -9.26
N LYS A 96 -1.17 0.38 -9.87
CA LYS A 96 -1.61 1.39 -10.85
C LYS A 96 -1.79 2.77 -10.24
N ALA A 97 -2.24 2.86 -8.98
CA ALA A 97 -2.33 4.14 -8.28
C ALA A 97 -0.95 4.79 -8.11
N PHE A 98 0.08 4.02 -7.79
CA PHE A 98 1.46 4.53 -7.77
C PHE A 98 2.00 4.90 -9.15
N GLU A 99 1.64 4.15 -10.18
CA GLU A 99 1.96 4.50 -11.57
C GLU A 99 1.39 5.86 -11.95
N ALA A 100 0.09 6.08 -11.70
CA ALA A 100 -0.54 7.37 -11.92
C ALA A 100 0.10 8.49 -11.08
N ALA A 101 0.44 8.20 -9.81
CA ALA A 101 1.07 9.19 -8.94
C ALA A 101 2.50 9.55 -9.36
N ALA A 102 3.22 8.66 -10.03
CA ALA A 102 4.56 8.92 -10.57
C ALA A 102 4.53 9.92 -11.74
N GLU A 103 3.38 10.10 -12.38
CA GLU A 103 3.18 10.97 -13.55
C GLU A 103 2.39 12.24 -13.21
N ARG A 104 1.71 12.30 -12.05
CA ARG A 104 0.84 13.42 -11.68
C ARG A 104 1.66 14.68 -11.37
N GLU A 105 1.37 15.79 -12.07
CA GLU A 105 2.11 17.05 -11.91
C GLU A 105 2.02 17.65 -10.51
N ILE A 106 0.88 17.46 -9.84
CA ILE A 106 0.64 17.94 -8.48
C ILE A 106 1.50 17.25 -7.43
N ALA A 107 2.01 16.06 -7.73
CA ALA A 107 2.88 15.34 -6.82
C ALA A 107 4.28 15.96 -6.83
N ALA A 108 4.87 16.19 -5.65
CA ALA A 108 6.26 16.64 -5.55
C ALA A 108 7.22 15.64 -6.21
N ALA A 109 8.38 16.11 -6.69
CA ALA A 109 9.36 15.27 -7.37
C ALA A 109 9.81 14.06 -6.54
N GLU A 110 9.98 14.24 -5.22
CA GLU A 110 10.30 13.15 -4.30
C GLU A 110 9.16 12.11 -4.22
N CYS A 111 7.91 12.57 -4.11
CA CYS A 111 6.73 11.71 -4.12
C CYS A 111 6.66 10.86 -5.40
N ARG A 112 6.87 11.48 -6.58
CA ARG A 112 6.90 10.77 -7.86
C ARG A 112 8.01 9.71 -7.90
N SER A 113 9.18 10.02 -7.35
CA SER A 113 10.29 9.07 -7.23
C SER A 113 9.94 7.88 -6.32
N LEU A 114 9.32 8.15 -5.16
CA LEU A 114 8.89 7.11 -4.22
C LEU A 114 7.79 6.22 -4.83
N ALA A 115 6.80 6.82 -5.49
CA ALA A 115 5.74 6.09 -6.18
C ALA A 115 6.30 5.18 -7.29
N SER A 116 7.24 5.69 -8.08
CA SER A 116 7.92 4.89 -9.12
C SER A 116 8.69 3.70 -8.54
N LYS A 117 9.43 3.89 -7.44
CA LYS A 117 10.12 2.78 -6.76
C LYS A 117 9.14 1.77 -6.18
N ALA A 118 8.03 2.24 -5.61
CA ALA A 118 7.00 1.38 -5.02
C ALA A 118 6.35 0.50 -6.09
N LYS A 119 5.88 1.07 -7.23
CA LYS A 119 5.25 0.27 -8.29
C LYS A 119 6.19 -0.81 -8.86
N ASP A 120 7.48 -0.50 -9.00
CA ASP A 120 8.47 -1.42 -9.56
C ASP A 120 8.74 -2.57 -8.58
N LEU A 121 8.88 -2.25 -7.29
CA LEU A 121 9.01 -3.25 -6.23
C LEU A 121 7.76 -4.15 -6.15
N MET A 122 6.57 -3.58 -6.27
CA MET A 122 5.32 -4.37 -6.26
C MET A 122 5.27 -5.38 -7.41
N SER A 123 5.69 -4.97 -8.61
CA SER A 123 5.78 -5.87 -9.77
C SER A 123 6.79 -6.99 -9.52
N ALA A 124 7.96 -6.65 -8.95
CA ALA A 124 9.00 -7.62 -8.64
C ALA A 124 8.54 -8.64 -7.58
N ILE A 125 7.85 -8.20 -6.52
CA ILE A 125 7.30 -9.07 -5.48
C ILE A 125 6.28 -10.05 -6.08
N ALA A 126 5.32 -9.53 -6.84
CA ALA A 126 4.27 -10.36 -7.43
C ALA A 126 4.87 -11.45 -8.35
N LYS A 127 5.84 -11.09 -9.21
CA LYS A 127 6.52 -12.06 -10.09
C LYS A 127 7.38 -13.07 -9.33
N GLY A 128 8.00 -12.64 -8.22
CA GLY A 128 8.88 -13.49 -7.42
C GLY A 128 8.14 -14.54 -6.59
N MET A 129 6.82 -14.40 -6.42
CA MET A 129 6.00 -15.25 -5.54
C MET A 129 4.97 -16.12 -6.28
N THR A 130 4.89 -16.05 -7.61
CA THR A 130 4.02 -16.87 -8.46
C THR A 130 4.65 -18.21 -8.90
N TRP A 131 5.38 -18.90 -8.01
CA TRP A 131 5.98 -20.21 -8.30
C TRP A 131 5.10 -21.38 -7.86
#